data_AF-A0A5C7I1T6-F1
#
_entry.id   AF-A0A5C7I1T6-F1
#
_cell.length_a   1.000
_cell.length_b   1.000
_cell.length_c   1.000
_cell.angle_alpha   90.00
_cell.angle_beta   90.00
_cell.angle_gamma   90.00
#
_symmetry.space_group_name_H-M   'P 1'
#
loop_
_entity.id
_entity.type
_entity.pdbx_description
1 polymer ?
#
loop_
_entity_poly.entity_id
_entity_poly.type
_entity_poly.pdbx_seq_one_letter_code
_entity_poly.pdbx_strand_id
1 'polypeptide(L)'
;METASAKSVFFVLLLSLLSLHVFSLSFSPIDNYLIDCGSTVDATVDNRLFVSDSSCADSSYLLLASSSRSVQLSDRIYDSARFFDRPSRYVFKIRDQGTHMVRLHFHQFNSSKIDFDDAQFHVLVNNYVVLSNFSGGHQMSSPVVKEYLIWVDTEKLVLTFFPTKKSKFAFVNAIEVISAPKDLILDTAQFVNGDKVENFDRLTKQALEVIHRVNVGGVKVTPFNDTVWRTWVPDDQFFRSIDVSRRVYFGGRIKYQDGGASREVGPDNVYGTARVIASANASIPNVNMTWDFPVIDGYKYLIRLHFCDIASISLGLLYFNVYVNENLAYKDLDLSFVTGYALASPFYADFVVDGDHSGVLSVSVGPSNKSIEYAIDGILNGVEIMKMNKSMGILDGELCEGVILKSWPRTNISLWFAFLAAVCVLLSLSVFVTRKKRNEGKNSVAWSKLPMDVSEVNSSHGNQQMSGKL
;
A
#
# COMPACT_ATOMS: atom_id res chain seq x y z
N MET A 1 -33.96 46.93 -31.02
CA MET A 1 -33.39 47.04 -29.66
C MET A 1 -33.58 45.75 -28.86
N GLU A 2 -34.68 45.01 -29.06
CA GLU A 2 -34.95 43.73 -28.36
C GLU A 2 -33.97 42.58 -28.69
N THR A 3 -33.47 42.50 -29.93
CA THR A 3 -32.58 41.41 -30.35
C THR A 3 -31.17 41.46 -29.74
N ALA A 4 -30.74 42.64 -29.29
CA ALA A 4 -29.44 42.81 -28.60
C ALA A 4 -29.52 42.40 -27.12
N SER A 5 -30.68 42.60 -26.48
CA SER A 5 -30.92 42.24 -25.08
C SER A 5 -30.94 40.72 -24.88
N ALA A 6 -31.60 39.97 -25.78
CA ALA A 6 -31.67 38.51 -25.71
C ALA A 6 -30.29 37.82 -25.83
N LYS A 7 -29.39 38.36 -26.68
CA LYS A 7 -28.02 37.85 -26.85
C LYS A 7 -27.14 38.10 -25.62
N SER A 8 -27.35 39.24 -24.94
CA SER A 8 -26.63 39.58 -23.71
C SER A 8 -27.07 38.68 -22.54
N VAL A 9 -28.36 38.41 -22.41
CA VAL A 9 -28.88 37.48 -21.39
C VAL A 9 -28.39 36.05 -21.62
N PHE A 10 -28.38 35.57 -22.87
CA PHE A 10 -27.83 34.25 -23.20
C PHE A 10 -26.34 34.14 -22.90
N PHE A 11 -25.56 35.19 -23.17
CA PHE A 11 -24.13 35.22 -22.85
C PHE A 11 -23.86 35.22 -21.35
N VAL A 12 -24.63 35.98 -20.56
CA VAL A 12 -24.56 35.97 -19.08
C VAL A 12 -24.99 34.60 -18.52
N LEU A 13 -26.01 33.96 -19.11
CA LEU A 13 -26.43 32.61 -18.72
C LEU A 13 -25.33 31.58 -19.04
N LEU A 14 -24.68 31.69 -20.20
CA LEU A 14 -23.57 30.82 -20.61
C LEU A 14 -22.35 31.02 -19.70
N LEU A 15 -22.02 32.26 -19.32
CA LEU A 15 -20.99 32.58 -18.33
C LEU A 15 -21.34 32.04 -16.93
N SER A 16 -22.62 32.10 -16.53
CA SER A 16 -23.08 31.52 -15.28
C SER A 16 -23.03 29.99 -15.28
N LEU A 17 -23.34 29.35 -16.42
CA LEU A 17 -23.22 27.90 -16.63
C LEU A 17 -21.75 27.44 -16.70
N LEU A 18 -20.86 28.26 -17.26
CA LEU A 18 -19.40 28.06 -17.22
C LEU A 18 -18.84 28.24 -15.79
N SER A 19 -19.40 29.16 -14.99
CA SER A 19 -19.02 29.31 -13.56
C SER A 19 -19.57 28.18 -12.68
N LEU A 20 -20.65 27.52 -13.09
CA LEU A 20 -21.19 26.30 -12.47
C LEU A 20 -20.38 25.04 -12.82
N HIS A 21 -19.34 25.15 -13.65
CA HIS A 21 -18.43 24.04 -13.97
C HIS A 21 -17.12 24.07 -13.18
N VAL A 22 -16.99 24.92 -12.17
CA VAL A 22 -16.07 24.64 -11.05
C VAL A 22 -16.72 23.58 -10.16
N PHE A 23 -16.95 22.39 -10.74
CA PHE A 23 -17.01 21.19 -9.93
C PHE A 23 -15.64 21.12 -9.25
N SER A 24 -15.61 21.13 -7.92
CA SER A 24 -14.44 20.70 -7.17
C SER A 24 -14.03 19.37 -7.78
N LEU A 25 -12.92 19.33 -8.52
CA LEU A 25 -12.42 18.09 -9.08
C LEU A 25 -12.07 17.23 -7.87
N SER A 26 -12.92 16.24 -7.59
CA SER A 26 -12.59 15.19 -6.66
C SER A 26 -11.33 14.51 -7.18
N PHE A 27 -10.39 14.24 -6.28
CA PHE A 27 -9.15 13.56 -6.62
C PHE A 27 -9.45 12.27 -7.39
N SER A 28 -8.90 12.18 -8.60
CA SER A 28 -9.03 11.00 -9.48
C SER A 28 -7.64 10.45 -9.77
N PRO A 29 -7.19 9.43 -9.02
CA PRO A 29 -5.86 8.84 -9.22
C PRO A 29 -5.76 8.20 -10.61
N ILE A 30 -4.57 8.27 -11.22
CA ILE A 30 -4.30 7.61 -12.50
C ILE A 30 -4.35 6.10 -12.29
N ASP A 31 -3.60 5.55 -11.33
CA ASP A 31 -3.69 4.14 -11.00
C ASP A 31 -4.62 3.97 -9.79
N ASN A 32 -5.68 3.17 -9.96
CA ASN A 32 -6.71 2.98 -8.94
C ASN A 32 -7.18 1.52 -8.96
N TYR A 33 -6.49 0.67 -8.21
CA TYR A 33 -6.84 -0.73 -8.06
C TYR A 33 -7.45 -0.93 -6.67
N LEU A 34 -8.74 -1.23 -6.63
CA LEU A 34 -9.48 -1.56 -5.40
C LEU A 34 -10.00 -2.98 -5.55
N ILE A 35 -9.47 -3.90 -4.76
CA ILE A 35 -9.69 -5.34 -4.92
C ILE A 35 -10.41 -5.89 -3.70
N ASP A 36 -11.55 -6.53 -3.93
CA ASP A 36 -12.28 -7.34 -2.95
C ASP A 36 -11.79 -8.79 -3.04
N CYS A 37 -10.97 -9.21 -2.07
CA CYS A 37 -10.22 -10.45 -2.15
C CYS A 37 -11.07 -11.65 -1.69
N GLY A 38 -11.18 -12.66 -2.54
CA GLY A 38 -11.96 -13.86 -2.26
C GLY A 38 -13.47 -13.69 -2.37
N SER A 39 -13.95 -12.49 -2.72
CA SER A 39 -15.33 -12.29 -3.12
C SER A 39 -15.57 -12.83 -4.53
N THR A 40 -16.83 -13.13 -4.86
CA THR A 40 -17.29 -13.52 -6.21
C THR A 40 -18.06 -12.41 -6.92
N VAL A 41 -18.33 -11.31 -6.22
CA VAL A 41 -19.09 -10.16 -6.71
C VAL A 41 -18.41 -8.88 -6.27
N ASP A 42 -18.55 -7.83 -7.06
CA ASP A 42 -18.00 -6.53 -6.68
C ASP A 42 -18.74 -5.96 -5.46
N ALA A 43 -18.01 -5.21 -4.64
CA ALA A 43 -18.53 -4.53 -3.46
C ALA A 43 -18.39 -3.01 -3.61
N THR A 44 -19.39 -2.26 -3.14
CA THR A 44 -19.30 -0.80 -3.06
C THR A 44 -19.18 -0.39 -1.59
N VAL A 45 -18.09 0.31 -1.25
CA VAL A 45 -17.78 0.81 0.09
C VAL A 45 -17.38 2.27 -0.02
N ASP A 46 -18.01 3.16 0.75
CA ASP A 46 -17.75 4.61 0.71
C ASP A 46 -17.78 5.21 -0.71
N ASN A 47 -18.76 4.79 -1.53
CA ASN A 47 -18.90 5.15 -2.95
C ASN A 47 -17.72 4.71 -3.85
N ARG A 48 -16.89 3.78 -3.39
CA ARG A 48 -15.82 3.17 -4.17
C ARG A 48 -16.17 1.74 -4.54
N LEU A 49 -15.97 1.40 -5.81
CA LEU A 49 -16.16 0.05 -6.32
C LEU A 49 -14.88 -0.78 -6.11
N PHE A 50 -14.96 -1.80 -5.27
CA PHE A 50 -13.96 -2.83 -5.11
C PHE A 50 -14.32 -4.01 -6.02
N VAL A 51 -13.41 -4.36 -6.92
CA VAL A 51 -13.60 -5.41 -7.92
C VAL A 51 -13.20 -6.76 -7.34
N SER A 52 -14.03 -7.77 -7.54
CA SER A 52 -13.74 -9.15 -7.14
C SER A 52 -12.48 -9.68 -7.85
N ASP A 53 -11.58 -10.32 -7.11
CA ASP A 53 -10.40 -10.99 -7.68
C ASP A 53 -10.63 -12.45 -8.10
N SER A 54 -11.84 -12.97 -7.88
CA SER A 54 -12.19 -14.33 -8.26
C SER A 54 -12.71 -14.33 -9.69
N SER A 55 -11.89 -14.78 -10.64
CA SER A 55 -12.46 -15.31 -11.88
C SER A 55 -13.27 -16.57 -11.53
N CYS A 56 -14.39 -16.78 -12.22
CA CYS A 56 -15.36 -17.85 -11.96
C CYS A 56 -14.80 -19.30 -12.09
N ALA A 57 -13.48 -19.53 -12.10
CA ALA A 57 -12.83 -20.77 -12.49
C ALA A 57 -11.67 -21.29 -11.60
N ASP A 58 -11.06 -20.50 -10.70
CA ASP A 58 -9.96 -21.01 -9.85
C ASP A 58 -10.41 -21.27 -8.41
N SER A 59 -10.59 -22.56 -8.11
CA SER A 59 -11.11 -23.13 -6.86
C SER A 59 -10.14 -23.09 -5.68
N SER A 60 -9.32 -22.06 -5.54
CA SER A 60 -8.48 -21.89 -4.33
C SER A 60 -9.31 -21.34 -3.18
N TYR A 61 -9.95 -22.26 -2.45
CA TYR A 61 -10.58 -22.12 -1.13
C TYR A 61 -11.24 -20.75 -0.86
N LEU A 62 -12.29 -20.42 -1.62
CA LEU A 62 -13.18 -19.31 -1.30
C LEU A 62 -13.96 -19.65 -0.03
N LEU A 63 -13.86 -18.81 1.00
CA LEU A 63 -14.63 -18.94 2.22
C LEU A 63 -15.31 -17.60 2.53
N LEU A 64 -16.64 -17.65 2.54
CA LEU A 64 -17.53 -16.55 2.90
C LEU A 64 -17.85 -16.65 4.39
N ALA A 65 -17.91 -15.52 5.08
CA ALA A 65 -18.33 -15.46 6.48
C ALA A 65 -19.75 -16.06 6.66
N SER A 66 -19.95 -16.84 7.74
CA SER A 66 -21.30 -17.29 8.11
C SER A 66 -22.09 -16.10 8.67
N SER A 67 -23.19 -15.74 8.02
CA SER A 67 -23.98 -14.56 8.38
C SER A 67 -24.54 -14.61 9.80
N SER A 68 -23.96 -13.86 10.73
CA SER A 68 -24.66 -13.37 11.93
C SER A 68 -24.97 -11.89 11.71
N ARG A 69 -26.23 -11.56 11.41
CA ARG A 69 -26.70 -10.18 11.33
C ARG A 69 -26.51 -9.47 12.68
N SER A 70 -25.41 -8.76 12.86
CA SER A 70 -25.33 -7.64 13.80
C SER A 70 -25.39 -6.34 13.00
N VAL A 71 -26.20 -5.40 13.49
CA VAL A 71 -26.53 -4.13 12.84
C VAL A 71 -25.40 -3.13 13.07
N GLN A 72 -24.23 -3.42 12.50
CA GLN A 72 -23.23 -2.41 12.19
C GLN A 72 -22.94 -2.53 10.69
N LEU A 73 -22.81 -1.41 10.00
CA LEU A 73 -22.37 -1.36 8.61
C LEU A 73 -20.93 -1.92 8.53
N SER A 74 -20.74 -3.24 8.65
CA SER A 74 -19.46 -3.86 8.36
C SER A 74 -19.27 -3.77 6.85
N ASP A 75 -18.18 -3.13 6.44
CA ASP A 75 -17.87 -2.96 5.03
C ASP A 75 -17.75 -4.34 4.38
N ARG A 76 -18.52 -4.58 3.32
CA ARG A 76 -18.64 -5.89 2.64
C ARG A 76 -17.30 -6.53 2.25
N ILE A 77 -16.26 -5.70 2.06
CA ILE A 77 -14.89 -6.13 1.75
C ILE A 77 -14.22 -6.95 2.88
N TYR A 78 -14.84 -7.03 4.06
CA TYR A 78 -14.36 -7.86 5.18
C TYR A 78 -15.12 -9.18 5.34
N ASP A 79 -16.17 -9.42 4.55
CA ASP A 79 -16.98 -10.64 4.60
C ASP A 79 -16.31 -11.83 3.87
N SER A 80 -15.25 -11.54 3.10
CA SER A 80 -14.41 -12.50 2.37
C SER A 80 -12.92 -12.23 2.58
N ALA A 81 -12.12 -13.25 2.28
CA ALA A 81 -10.68 -13.13 2.13
C ALA A 81 -10.16 -14.11 1.07
N ARG A 82 -9.04 -13.77 0.42
CA ARG A 82 -8.26 -14.73 -0.36
C ARG A 82 -7.19 -15.36 0.53
N PHE A 83 -7.04 -16.68 0.41
CA PHE A 83 -6.07 -17.48 1.16
C PHE A 83 -4.97 -18.02 0.25
N PHE A 84 -3.73 -18.06 0.76
CA PHE A 84 -2.55 -18.54 0.04
C PHE A 84 -1.83 -19.60 0.87
N ASP A 85 -1.77 -20.84 0.39
CA ASP A 85 -1.01 -21.94 1.01
C ASP A 85 0.46 -22.00 0.55
N ARG A 86 0.82 -21.16 -0.41
CA ARG A 86 2.14 -21.04 -1.02
C ARG A 86 2.42 -19.60 -1.42
N PRO A 87 3.70 -19.24 -1.66
CA PRO A 87 4.06 -17.92 -2.15
C PRO A 87 3.25 -17.54 -3.39
N SER A 88 2.48 -16.46 -3.27
CA SER A 88 1.51 -16.03 -4.28
C SER A 88 1.58 -14.52 -4.46
N ARG A 89 1.28 -14.03 -5.66
CA ARG A 89 1.47 -12.61 -5.99
C ARG A 89 0.29 -12.00 -6.75
N TYR A 90 0.05 -10.71 -6.50
CA TYR A 90 -0.68 -9.82 -7.39
C TYR A 90 0.30 -8.97 -8.18
N VAL A 91 -0.06 -8.66 -9.43
CA VAL A 91 0.74 -7.84 -10.32
C VAL A 91 -0.14 -6.73 -10.88
N PHE A 92 0.14 -5.50 -10.49
CA PHE A 92 -0.57 -4.30 -10.94
C PHE A 92 0.26 -3.62 -12.03
N LYS A 93 -0.39 -3.18 -13.11
CA LYS A 93 0.27 -2.39 -14.15
C LYS A 93 0.29 -0.94 -13.70
N ILE A 94 1.45 -0.31 -13.68
CA ILE A 94 1.59 1.08 -13.24
C ILE A 94 1.69 1.98 -14.48
N ARG A 95 0.81 2.98 -14.53
CA ARG A 95 0.76 3.98 -15.59
C ARG A 95 1.37 5.29 -15.16
N ASP A 96 1.26 5.65 -13.88
CA ASP A 96 1.83 6.86 -13.31
C ASP A 96 3.00 6.54 -12.39
N GLN A 97 4.23 6.62 -12.90
CA GLN A 97 5.42 6.40 -12.08
C GLN A 97 5.51 7.45 -10.95
N GLY A 98 5.91 6.99 -9.77
CA GLY A 98 6.02 7.80 -8.56
C GLY A 98 5.47 7.09 -7.33
N THR A 99 5.14 7.87 -6.30
CA THR A 99 4.62 7.36 -5.04
C THR A 99 3.24 6.74 -5.22
N HIS A 100 3.06 5.53 -4.69
CA HIS A 100 1.78 4.84 -4.62
C HIS A 100 1.41 4.58 -3.16
N MET A 101 0.14 4.78 -2.84
CA MET A 101 -0.49 4.31 -1.62
C MET A 101 -0.87 2.84 -1.80
N VAL A 102 -0.32 1.97 -0.95
CA VAL A 102 -0.66 0.55 -0.89
C VAL A 102 -1.33 0.27 0.44
N ARG A 103 -2.60 -0.15 0.42
CA ARG A 103 -3.34 -0.51 1.63
C ARG A 103 -3.71 -1.98 1.62
N LEU A 104 -3.43 -2.66 2.73
CA LEU A 104 -3.75 -4.07 2.93
C LEU A 104 -4.73 -4.19 4.09
N HIS A 105 -5.86 -4.85 3.83
CA HIS A 105 -6.96 -4.99 4.75
C HIS A 105 -6.98 -6.41 5.31
N PHE A 106 -6.98 -6.54 6.64
CA PHE A 106 -7.03 -7.81 7.36
C PHE A 106 -8.16 -7.78 8.39
N HIS A 107 -9.07 -8.74 8.30
CA HIS A 107 -10.14 -8.95 9.25
C HIS A 107 -10.44 -10.44 9.38
N GLN A 108 -10.56 -10.90 10.62
CA GLN A 108 -10.99 -12.26 10.92
C GLN A 108 -12.50 -12.35 10.81
N PHE A 109 -13.01 -13.49 10.35
CA PHE A 109 -14.43 -13.79 10.37
C PHE A 109 -14.66 -15.23 10.81
N ASN A 110 -15.79 -15.47 11.47
CA ASN A 110 -16.10 -16.81 11.98
C ASN A 110 -16.28 -17.80 10.83
N SER A 111 -15.48 -18.86 10.84
CA SER A 111 -15.55 -19.97 9.89
C SER A 111 -15.26 -21.27 10.62
N SER A 112 -16.08 -22.29 10.39
CA SER A 112 -15.83 -23.63 10.96
C SER A 112 -14.67 -24.37 10.28
N LYS A 113 -14.08 -23.80 9.23
CA LYS A 113 -13.06 -24.43 8.38
C LYS A 113 -11.68 -23.77 8.49
N ILE A 114 -11.62 -22.54 8.99
CA ILE A 114 -10.38 -21.75 9.11
C ILE A 114 -10.16 -21.43 10.57
N ASP A 115 -8.95 -21.70 11.03
CA ASP A 115 -8.41 -21.13 12.24
C ASP A 115 -7.39 -20.05 11.85
N PHE A 116 -7.63 -18.80 12.24
CA PHE A 116 -6.73 -17.69 11.91
C PHE A 116 -5.42 -17.73 12.72
N ASP A 117 -5.35 -18.52 13.80
CA ASP A 117 -4.11 -18.79 14.52
C ASP A 117 -3.09 -19.55 13.65
N ASP A 118 -3.57 -20.30 12.66
CA ASP A 118 -2.73 -21.00 11.69
C ASP A 118 -2.10 -20.07 10.64
N ALA A 119 -2.49 -18.79 10.60
CA ALA A 119 -1.98 -17.81 9.65
C ALA A 119 -0.75 -17.09 10.20
N GLN A 120 0.42 -17.40 9.65
CA GLN A 120 1.64 -16.62 9.85
C GLN A 120 2.37 -16.40 8.52
N PHE A 121 2.65 -15.16 8.15
CA PHE A 121 3.21 -14.86 6.83
C PHE A 121 4.01 -13.56 6.76
N HIS A 122 4.76 -13.40 5.68
CA HIS A 122 5.39 -12.14 5.29
C HIS A 122 4.65 -11.56 4.08
N VAL A 123 4.74 -10.24 3.92
CA VAL A 123 4.24 -9.55 2.73
C VAL A 123 5.34 -8.67 2.17
N LEU A 124 5.55 -8.77 0.87
CA LEU A 124 6.49 -7.95 0.12
C LEU A 124 5.73 -7.08 -0.87
N VAL A 125 6.10 -5.81 -0.96
CA VAL A 125 5.72 -4.93 -2.07
C VAL A 125 6.98 -4.61 -2.84
N ASN A 126 7.08 -5.10 -4.07
CA ASN A 126 8.33 -5.17 -4.82
C ASN A 126 9.43 -5.82 -3.96
N ASN A 127 10.48 -5.07 -3.62
CA ASN A 127 11.61 -5.49 -2.79
C ASN A 127 11.47 -5.06 -1.31
N TYR A 128 10.40 -4.34 -0.94
CA TYR A 128 10.17 -3.91 0.43
C TYR A 128 9.45 -4.98 1.23
N VAL A 129 10.01 -5.34 2.40
CA VAL A 129 9.35 -6.24 3.36
C VAL A 129 8.44 -5.39 4.23
N VAL A 130 7.16 -5.34 3.87
CA VAL A 130 6.15 -4.48 4.50
C VAL A 130 5.51 -5.11 5.74
N LEU A 131 5.48 -6.45 5.80
CA LEU A 131 5.04 -7.24 6.95
C LEU A 131 5.95 -8.44 7.15
N SER A 132 6.33 -8.72 8.40
CA SER A 132 7.18 -9.85 8.74
C SER A 132 6.63 -10.67 9.90
N ASN A 133 6.50 -11.99 9.70
CA ASN A 133 5.90 -12.91 10.66
C ASN A 133 4.53 -12.44 11.18
N PHE A 134 3.77 -11.73 10.32
CA PHE A 134 2.44 -11.25 10.65
C PHE A 134 1.55 -12.44 11.01
N SER A 135 0.94 -12.39 12.20
CA SER A 135 0.07 -13.44 12.71
C SER A 135 -1.38 -13.02 12.57
N GLY A 136 -2.19 -13.91 11.99
CA GLY A 136 -3.64 -13.75 11.92
C GLY A 136 -4.35 -14.05 13.23
N GLY A 137 -3.69 -14.61 14.25
CA GLY A 137 -4.32 -15.18 15.44
C GLY A 137 -4.70 -14.22 16.57
N HIS A 138 -4.14 -13.00 16.57
CA HIS A 138 -4.56 -11.98 17.54
C HIS A 138 -5.99 -11.57 17.25
N GLN A 139 -6.97 -11.96 18.08
CA GLN A 139 -8.39 -11.62 17.85
C GLN A 139 -8.56 -10.14 17.49
N MET A 140 -8.85 -9.90 16.21
CA MET A 140 -9.06 -8.57 15.66
C MET A 140 -10.54 -8.22 15.82
N SER A 141 -10.89 -7.56 16.93
CA SER A 141 -12.25 -7.06 17.16
C SER A 141 -12.70 -6.04 16.09
N SER A 142 -11.74 -5.42 15.40
CA SER A 142 -11.96 -4.51 14.28
C SER A 142 -11.00 -4.82 13.12
N PRO A 143 -11.37 -4.52 11.87
CA PRO A 143 -10.44 -4.63 10.75
C PRO A 143 -9.14 -3.83 10.96
N VAL A 144 -8.03 -4.39 10.52
CA VAL A 144 -6.71 -3.76 10.51
C VAL A 144 -6.35 -3.38 9.09
N VAL A 145 -6.04 -2.10 8.90
CA VAL A 145 -5.58 -1.55 7.62
C VAL A 145 -4.12 -1.17 7.76
N LYS A 146 -3.26 -1.76 6.93
CA LYS A 146 -1.84 -1.43 6.83
C LYS A 146 -1.62 -0.55 5.60
N GLU A 147 -1.17 0.69 5.80
CA GLU A 147 -0.98 1.67 4.74
C GLU A 147 0.51 1.98 4.53
N TYR A 148 0.94 1.93 3.27
CA TYR A 148 2.31 2.18 2.85
C TYR A 148 2.35 3.20 1.72
N LEU A 149 3.39 4.04 1.71
CA LEU A 149 3.74 4.93 0.60
C LEU A 149 5.03 4.41 -0.02
N ILE A 150 4.97 3.98 -1.27
CA ILE A 150 6.07 3.29 -1.95
C ILE A 150 6.31 3.93 -3.30
N TRP A 151 7.55 4.32 -3.57
CA TRP A 151 7.95 4.80 -4.87
C TRP A 151 8.04 3.66 -5.88
N VAL A 152 7.43 3.85 -7.05
CA VAL A 152 7.44 2.89 -8.15
C VAL A 152 7.92 3.58 -9.43
N ASP A 153 9.09 3.18 -9.90
CA ASP A 153 9.72 3.63 -11.14
C ASP A 153 9.64 2.59 -12.28
N THR A 154 8.97 1.47 -12.02
CA THR A 154 8.78 0.39 -13.00
C THR A 154 7.34 0.34 -13.52
N GLU A 155 7.11 -0.37 -14.61
CA GLU A 155 5.77 -0.54 -15.20
C GLU A 155 4.84 -1.43 -14.34
N LYS A 156 5.32 -1.99 -13.23
CA LYS A 156 4.57 -2.95 -12.42
C LYS A 156 4.84 -2.80 -10.93
N LEU A 157 3.79 -2.88 -10.14
CA LEU A 157 3.88 -3.11 -8.69
C LEU A 157 3.51 -4.56 -8.41
N VAL A 158 4.38 -5.27 -7.68
CA VAL A 158 4.21 -6.69 -7.35
C VAL A 158 4.01 -6.84 -5.85
N LEU A 159 2.83 -7.27 -5.44
CA LEU A 159 2.51 -7.60 -4.05
C LEU A 159 2.61 -9.11 -3.88
N THR A 160 3.48 -9.60 -2.99
CA THR A 160 3.69 -11.04 -2.79
C THR A 160 3.46 -11.44 -1.34
N PHE A 161 2.61 -12.44 -1.14
CA PHE A 161 2.32 -13.05 0.16
C PHE A 161 3.14 -14.33 0.31
N PHE A 162 3.84 -14.46 1.43
CA PHE A 162 4.71 -15.60 1.75
C PHE A 162 4.30 -16.23 3.08
N PRO A 163 3.48 -17.30 3.09
CA PRO A 163 3.21 -18.08 4.29
C PRO A 163 4.52 -18.59 4.91
N THR A 164 4.67 -18.59 6.23
CA THR A 164 5.86 -19.22 6.86
C THR A 164 5.76 -20.74 6.75
N LYS A 165 6.88 -21.48 6.89
CA LYS A 165 6.87 -22.96 6.84
C LYS A 165 6.00 -23.62 7.91
N LYS A 166 5.80 -22.92 9.03
CA LYS A 166 5.01 -23.42 10.17
C LYS A 166 3.53 -23.05 10.04
N SER A 167 3.23 -22.06 9.19
CA SER A 167 1.89 -21.59 8.88
C SER A 167 1.22 -22.48 7.84
N LYS A 168 -0.11 -22.58 7.91
CA LYS A 168 -0.90 -23.22 6.85
C LYS A 168 -1.19 -22.27 5.70
N PHE A 169 -1.30 -20.96 5.95
CA PHE A 169 -1.67 -19.99 4.92
C PHE A 169 -1.30 -18.53 5.24
N ALA A 170 -1.38 -17.69 4.21
CA ALA A 170 -1.52 -16.24 4.31
C ALA A 170 -2.92 -15.84 3.86
N PHE A 171 -3.41 -14.67 4.27
CA PHE A 171 -4.70 -14.17 3.80
C PHE A 171 -4.71 -12.65 3.64
N VAL A 172 -5.68 -12.15 2.88
CA VAL A 172 -5.97 -10.71 2.73
C VAL A 172 -7.45 -10.54 2.37
N ASN A 173 -8.11 -9.55 2.95
CA ASN A 173 -9.54 -9.25 2.71
C ASN A 173 -9.73 -8.27 1.56
N ALA A 174 -8.90 -7.23 1.51
CA ALA A 174 -8.91 -6.26 0.42
C ALA A 174 -7.53 -5.64 0.18
N ILE A 175 -7.31 -5.18 -1.05
CA ILE A 175 -6.08 -4.51 -1.47
C ILE A 175 -6.46 -3.20 -2.17
N GLU A 176 -5.83 -2.10 -1.75
CA GLU A 176 -5.86 -0.84 -2.49
C GLU A 176 -4.45 -0.53 -3.02
N VAL A 177 -4.31 -0.22 -4.31
CA VAL A 177 -3.10 0.33 -4.93
C VAL A 177 -3.48 1.57 -5.72
N ILE A 178 -3.08 2.73 -5.20
CA ILE A 178 -3.54 4.04 -5.67
C ILE A 178 -2.34 4.95 -5.95
N SER A 179 -2.23 5.52 -7.14
CA SER A 179 -1.21 6.54 -7.44
C SER A 179 -1.42 7.76 -6.55
N ALA A 180 -0.38 8.22 -5.85
CA ALA A 180 -0.50 9.37 -4.95
C ALA A 180 -0.42 10.70 -5.71
N PRO A 181 -1.05 11.77 -5.19
CA PRO A 181 -0.77 13.15 -5.62
C PRO A 181 0.74 13.44 -5.56
N LYS A 182 1.25 14.18 -6.55
CA LYS A 182 2.70 14.45 -6.67
C LYS A 182 3.28 15.28 -5.53
N ASP A 183 2.43 16.06 -4.88
CA ASP A 183 2.73 16.90 -3.73
C ASP A 183 2.45 16.22 -2.39
N LEU A 184 1.95 14.97 -2.38
CA LEU A 184 1.64 14.26 -1.14
C LEU A 184 2.91 14.01 -0.31
N ILE A 185 4.03 13.64 -0.94
CA ILE A 185 5.33 13.46 -0.27
C ILE A 185 6.39 14.19 -1.08
N LEU A 186 7.00 15.21 -0.49
CA LEU A 186 8.13 15.92 -1.09
C LEU A 186 9.42 15.13 -0.89
N ASP A 187 10.43 15.41 -1.72
CA ASP A 187 11.72 14.71 -1.63
C ASP A 187 12.63 15.22 -0.50
N THR A 188 12.23 16.32 0.15
CA THR A 188 13.02 17.00 1.18
C THR A 188 12.23 17.14 2.48
N ALA A 189 12.90 17.00 3.62
CA ALA A 189 12.37 17.27 4.95
C ALA A 189 13.47 17.86 5.86
N GLN A 190 13.12 18.25 7.08
CA GLN A 190 14.08 18.72 8.08
C GLN A 190 14.48 17.59 9.02
N PHE A 191 15.74 17.16 9.00
CA PHE A 191 16.27 16.21 9.96
C PHE A 191 16.56 16.91 11.30
N VAL A 192 15.89 16.48 12.37
CA VAL A 192 16.03 17.03 13.72
C VAL A 192 16.87 16.07 14.56
N ASN A 193 18.04 16.54 15.02
CA ASN A 193 18.96 15.75 15.83
C ASN A 193 19.53 16.62 16.97
N GLY A 194 18.92 16.52 18.14
CA GLY A 194 19.19 17.46 19.23
C GLY A 194 18.86 18.88 18.79
N ASP A 195 19.71 19.84 19.14
CA ASP A 195 19.57 21.25 18.73
C ASP A 195 19.91 21.53 17.26
N LYS A 196 20.24 20.50 16.46
CA LYS A 196 20.60 20.66 15.04
C LYS A 196 19.43 20.31 14.13
N VAL A 197 19.16 21.20 13.19
CA VAL A 197 18.20 20.99 12.11
C VAL A 197 18.95 21.03 10.78
N GLU A 198 18.95 19.92 10.06
CA GLU A 198 19.66 19.72 8.80
C GLU A 198 18.68 19.34 7.68
N ASN A 199 19.07 19.48 6.42
CA ASN A 199 18.23 19.02 5.31
C ASN A 199 18.31 17.49 5.18
N PHE A 200 17.15 16.86 5.02
CA PHE A 200 17.03 15.45 4.67
C PHE A 200 16.52 15.33 3.24
N ASP A 201 17.38 14.88 2.33
CA ASP A 201 17.03 14.69 0.92
C ASP A 201 16.67 13.21 0.62
N ARG A 202 16.08 12.97 -0.56
CA ARG A 202 15.74 11.64 -1.08
C ARG A 202 14.68 10.92 -0.24
N LEU A 203 13.78 11.68 0.39
CA LEU A 203 12.67 11.13 1.15
C LEU A 203 11.74 10.29 0.29
N THR A 204 11.50 10.68 -0.96
CA THR A 204 10.62 9.91 -1.87
C THR A 204 11.17 8.53 -2.20
N LYS A 205 12.47 8.30 -2.04
CA LYS A 205 13.10 6.98 -2.28
C LYS A 205 12.95 6.03 -1.09
N GLN A 206 12.49 6.53 0.04
CA GLN A 206 12.19 5.70 1.22
C GLN A 206 10.75 5.18 1.10
N ALA A 207 10.56 3.92 1.45
CA ALA A 207 9.23 3.40 1.69
C ALA A 207 8.78 3.81 3.09
N LEU A 208 7.52 4.21 3.22
CA LEU A 208 6.95 4.70 4.47
C LEU A 208 5.76 3.82 4.86
N GLU A 209 5.66 3.42 6.13
CA GLU A 209 4.44 2.86 6.73
C GLU A 209 3.76 3.96 7.55
N VAL A 210 2.49 4.25 7.28
CA VAL A 210 1.74 5.21 8.10
C VAL A 210 1.32 4.53 9.40
N ILE A 211 1.81 5.05 10.53
CA ILE A 211 1.55 4.47 11.85
C ILE A 211 0.57 5.30 12.68
N HIS A 212 0.59 6.63 12.53
CA HIS A 212 -0.36 7.53 13.18
C HIS A 212 -0.85 8.59 12.19
N ARG A 213 -2.14 8.90 12.25
CA ARG A 213 -2.78 9.97 11.48
C ARG A 213 -3.90 10.59 12.31
N VAL A 214 -3.70 11.82 12.75
CA VAL A 214 -4.47 12.46 13.82
C VAL A 214 -5.07 13.76 13.37
N ASN A 215 -6.38 13.91 13.58
CA ASN A 215 -7.11 15.17 13.45
C ASN A 215 -7.12 15.90 14.79
N VAL A 216 -6.38 17.01 14.91
CA VAL A 216 -6.15 17.68 16.19
C VAL A 216 -7.31 18.61 16.52
N GLY A 217 -7.92 18.39 17.69
CA GLY A 217 -9.09 19.16 18.14
C GLY A 217 -10.38 18.86 17.36
N GLY A 218 -10.33 17.96 16.38
CA GLY A 218 -11.45 17.56 15.54
C GLY A 218 -12.00 16.18 15.85
N VAL A 219 -13.02 15.79 15.09
CA VAL A 219 -13.62 14.44 15.14
C VAL A 219 -12.94 13.50 14.16
N LYS A 220 -13.26 12.20 14.27
CA LYS A 220 -12.75 11.18 13.35
C LYS A 220 -13.15 11.51 11.91
N VAL A 221 -12.17 11.57 11.00
CA VAL A 221 -12.40 11.66 9.55
C VAL A 221 -12.29 10.25 8.98
N THR A 222 -13.29 9.83 8.24
CA THR A 222 -13.35 8.52 7.58
C THR A 222 -12.97 8.63 6.10
N PRO A 223 -12.71 7.51 5.40
CA PRO A 223 -12.39 7.53 3.97
C PRO A 223 -13.44 8.29 3.14
N PHE A 224 -14.72 8.21 3.51
CA PHE A 224 -15.80 8.97 2.88
C PHE A 224 -15.63 10.50 2.91
N ASN A 225 -14.99 11.01 3.97
CA ASN A 225 -14.81 12.44 4.24
C ASN A 225 -13.35 12.92 4.03
N ASP A 226 -12.46 12.04 3.56
CA ASP A 226 -11.09 12.35 3.21
C ASP A 226 -10.92 12.44 1.69
N THR A 227 -9.92 13.19 1.25
CA THR A 227 -9.67 13.50 -0.16
C THR A 227 -8.94 12.40 -0.90
N VAL A 228 -8.23 11.52 -0.18
CA VAL A 228 -7.54 10.34 -0.71
C VAL A 228 -7.88 9.08 0.11
N TRP A 229 -9.09 9.05 0.69
CA TRP A 229 -9.67 7.92 1.43
C TRP A 229 -8.88 7.44 2.66
N ARG A 230 -8.19 8.35 3.35
CA ARG A 230 -7.51 8.09 4.63
C ARG A 230 -8.49 8.16 5.81
N THR A 231 -8.07 7.58 6.93
CA THR A 231 -8.75 7.76 8.23
C THR A 231 -7.88 8.62 9.14
N TRP A 232 -8.46 9.67 9.72
CA TRP A 232 -7.82 10.50 10.75
C TRP A 232 -8.53 10.28 12.10
N VAL A 233 -7.77 9.90 13.13
CA VAL A 233 -8.32 9.68 14.48
C VAL A 233 -8.26 10.95 15.32
N PRO A 234 -9.15 11.17 16.30
CA PRO A 234 -9.05 12.30 17.23
C PRO A 234 -7.76 12.29 18.06
N ASP A 235 -7.32 13.47 18.51
CA ASP A 235 -6.07 13.64 19.27
C ASP A 235 -6.11 13.25 20.74
N ASP A 236 -7.31 13.05 21.31
CA ASP A 236 -7.55 12.89 22.76
C ASP A 236 -6.60 11.90 23.45
N GLN A 237 -6.35 10.75 22.83
CA GLN A 237 -5.56 9.67 23.43
C GLN A 237 -4.05 9.94 23.42
N PHE A 238 -3.59 10.90 22.62
CA PHE A 238 -2.17 11.24 22.46
C PHE A 238 -1.81 12.54 23.17
N PHE A 239 -2.80 13.40 23.43
CA PHE A 239 -2.59 14.75 23.94
C PHE A 239 -2.33 14.79 25.46
N ARG A 240 -1.24 15.43 25.88
CA ARG A 240 -1.01 15.79 27.28
C ARG A 240 -1.87 17.01 27.65
N SER A 241 -2.99 16.75 28.33
CA SER A 241 -3.94 17.81 28.71
C SER A 241 -3.28 18.93 29.53
N ILE A 242 -3.54 20.17 29.12
CA ILE A 242 -3.17 21.39 29.85
C ILE A 242 -4.36 22.35 29.91
N ASP A 243 -4.46 23.10 31.00
CA ASP A 243 -5.62 23.98 31.29
C ASP A 243 -5.79 25.12 30.28
N VAL A 244 -4.69 25.60 29.70
CA VAL A 244 -4.69 26.72 28.71
C VAL A 244 -4.99 26.26 27.28
N SER A 245 -5.19 24.96 27.06
CA SER A 245 -5.52 24.44 25.73
C SER A 245 -7.01 24.51 25.46
N ARG A 246 -7.38 24.89 24.24
CA ARG A 246 -8.78 24.84 23.77
C ARG A 246 -8.87 24.26 22.37
N ARG A 247 -9.99 23.61 22.08
CA ARG A 247 -10.35 23.19 20.72
C ARG A 247 -11.00 24.35 19.98
N VAL A 248 -10.69 24.48 18.69
CA VAL A 248 -11.29 25.47 17.81
C VAL A 248 -11.81 24.79 16.56
N TYR A 249 -12.93 25.29 16.05
CA TYR A 249 -13.57 24.83 14.83
C TYR A 249 -13.87 26.03 13.94
N PHE A 250 -13.64 25.87 12.64
CA PHE A 250 -13.87 26.89 11.64
C PHE A 250 -14.87 26.41 10.59
N GLY A 251 -16.05 27.02 10.58
CA GLY A 251 -17.11 26.74 9.61
C GLY A 251 -16.95 27.48 8.28
N GLY A 252 -15.88 28.25 8.10
CA GLY A 252 -15.60 28.96 6.85
C GLY A 252 -14.90 28.09 5.82
N ARG A 253 -14.65 28.67 4.64
CA ARG A 253 -13.93 27.97 3.56
C ARG A 253 -12.42 27.98 3.81
N ILE A 254 -11.81 26.80 3.81
CA ILE A 254 -10.35 26.63 3.81
C ILE A 254 -9.78 27.13 2.47
N LYS A 255 -8.76 27.98 2.54
CA LYS A 255 -8.19 28.71 1.41
C LYS A 255 -6.87 28.08 0.98
N TYR A 256 -6.93 26.92 0.34
CA TYR A 256 -5.77 26.29 -0.30
C TYR A 256 -5.09 27.25 -1.29
N GLN A 257 -3.78 27.45 -1.13
CA GLN A 257 -2.94 28.32 -1.98
C GLN A 257 -1.89 27.50 -2.72
N ASP A 258 -1.47 27.99 -3.89
CA ASP A 258 -0.30 27.43 -4.58
C ASP A 258 0.95 27.57 -3.72
N GLY A 259 1.74 26.49 -3.62
CA GLY A 259 2.92 26.42 -2.76
C GLY A 259 2.64 26.16 -1.28
N GLY A 260 1.37 26.13 -0.86
CA GLY A 260 0.93 25.64 0.45
C GLY A 260 0.57 24.15 0.44
N ALA A 261 -0.11 23.69 1.48
CA ALA A 261 -0.67 22.34 1.46
C ALA A 261 -1.83 22.28 0.46
N SER A 262 -1.95 21.20 -0.31
CA SER A 262 -3.14 20.92 -1.11
C SER A 262 -4.24 20.23 -0.32
N ARG A 263 -5.42 20.12 -0.95
CA ARG A 263 -6.58 19.42 -0.41
C ARG A 263 -6.30 17.92 -0.23
N GLU A 264 -5.47 17.36 -1.09
CA GLU A 264 -5.06 15.96 -1.04
C GLU A 264 -4.00 15.72 0.04
N VAL A 265 -3.14 16.69 0.35
CA VAL A 265 -2.24 16.63 1.51
C VAL A 265 -3.03 16.57 2.81
N GLY A 266 -4.06 17.41 2.97
CA GLY A 266 -4.98 17.34 4.12
C GLY A 266 -6.37 17.92 3.80
N PRO A 267 -7.46 17.24 4.17
CA PRO A 267 -8.81 17.67 3.85
C PRO A 267 -9.27 18.85 4.73
N ASP A 268 -10.34 19.53 4.30
CA ASP A 268 -10.96 20.65 5.03
C ASP A 268 -11.34 20.24 6.46
N ASN A 269 -11.73 18.98 6.66
CA ASN A 269 -12.09 18.43 7.98
C ASN A 269 -10.91 18.36 8.97
N VAL A 270 -9.67 18.41 8.48
CA VAL A 270 -8.46 18.47 9.30
C VAL A 270 -8.06 19.93 9.51
N TYR A 271 -7.94 20.71 8.44
CA TYR A 271 -7.54 22.12 8.53
C TYR A 271 -8.60 23.04 9.14
N GLY A 272 -9.86 22.62 9.19
CA GLY A 272 -10.98 23.32 9.84
C GLY A 272 -11.09 23.09 11.34
N THR A 273 -10.24 22.25 11.92
CA THR A 273 -10.15 22.01 13.36
C THR A 273 -8.74 22.21 13.86
N ALA A 274 -8.59 22.62 15.11
CA ALA A 274 -7.28 22.69 15.75
C ALA A 274 -7.41 22.62 17.28
N ARG A 275 -6.27 22.40 17.92
CA ARG A 275 -6.06 22.78 19.32
C ARG A 275 -5.13 23.99 19.36
N VAL A 276 -5.43 24.94 20.25
CA VAL A 276 -4.65 26.17 20.43
C VAL A 276 -4.30 26.41 21.89
N ILE A 277 -3.20 27.13 22.12
CA ILE A 277 -2.90 27.77 23.41
C ILE A 277 -3.60 29.12 23.39
N ALA A 278 -4.54 29.32 24.32
CA ALA A 278 -5.25 30.58 24.46
C ALA A 278 -5.04 31.11 25.87
N SER A 279 -4.38 32.25 25.99
CA SER A 279 -4.26 32.92 27.28
C SER A 279 -5.58 33.54 27.71
N ALA A 280 -5.96 33.33 28.98
CA ALA A 280 -7.09 34.02 29.62
C ALA A 280 -6.69 35.37 30.24
N ASN A 281 -5.38 35.60 30.42
CA ASN A 281 -4.82 36.76 31.12
C ASN A 281 -3.92 37.58 30.18
N ALA A 282 -3.49 38.74 30.65
CA ALA A 282 -2.52 39.62 29.99
C ALA A 282 -1.08 39.04 29.92
N SER A 283 -0.90 37.72 29.94
CA SER A 283 0.42 37.09 30.00
C SER A 283 0.50 35.90 29.06
N ILE A 284 1.62 35.77 28.35
CA ILE A 284 1.90 34.61 27.48
C ILE A 284 2.21 33.39 28.37
N PRO A 285 1.48 32.27 28.27
CA PRO A 285 1.72 31.08 29.08
C PRO A 285 3.06 30.44 28.72
N ASN A 286 3.94 30.20 29.70
CA ASN A 286 5.20 29.48 29.45
C ASN A 286 4.99 27.96 29.46
N VAL A 287 4.13 27.44 28.59
CA VAL A 287 3.74 26.02 28.51
C VAL A 287 3.62 25.59 27.06
N ASN A 288 4.07 24.37 26.75
CA ASN A 288 3.89 23.75 25.45
C ASN A 288 2.68 22.80 25.46
N MET A 289 1.94 22.75 24.36
CA MET A 289 1.01 21.65 24.07
C MET A 289 1.79 20.50 23.47
N THR A 290 1.71 19.31 24.08
CA THR A 290 2.50 18.13 23.69
C THR A 290 1.61 16.94 23.38
N TRP A 291 1.94 16.20 22.32
CA TRP A 291 1.35 14.92 21.99
C TRP A 291 2.42 13.84 21.98
N ASP A 292 2.11 12.69 22.58
CA ASP A 292 2.98 11.53 22.65
C ASP A 292 2.46 10.38 21.80
N PHE A 293 3.35 9.80 21.02
CA PHE A 293 3.03 8.72 20.10
C PHE A 293 3.90 7.51 20.38
N PRO A 294 3.30 6.33 20.64
CA PRO A 294 4.08 5.10 20.76
C PRO A 294 4.67 4.74 19.40
N VAL A 295 5.97 4.45 19.39
CA VAL A 295 6.75 4.10 18.20
C VAL A 295 7.70 2.93 18.50
N ILE A 296 8.25 2.32 17.45
CA ILE A 296 9.19 1.20 17.56
C ILE A 296 10.62 1.72 17.44
N ASP A 297 11.49 1.31 18.35
CA ASP A 297 12.91 1.66 18.32
C ASP A 297 13.63 1.10 17.06
N GLY A 298 14.71 1.76 16.66
CA GLY A 298 15.58 1.38 15.55
C GLY A 298 15.10 1.80 14.16
N TYR A 299 14.03 2.59 14.04
CA TYR A 299 13.56 3.17 12.79
C TYR A 299 13.70 4.69 12.78
N LYS A 300 13.82 5.28 11.59
CA LYS A 300 13.58 6.73 11.42
C LYS A 300 12.09 6.97 11.16
N TYR A 301 11.63 8.16 11.52
CA TYR A 301 10.24 8.57 11.36
C TYR A 301 10.16 9.88 10.62
N LEU A 302 9.28 9.93 9.62
CA LEU A 302 8.77 11.17 9.04
C LEU A 302 7.58 11.63 9.88
N ILE A 303 7.64 12.84 10.39
CA ILE A 303 6.57 13.51 11.12
C ILE A 303 6.11 14.67 10.26
N ARG A 304 4.83 14.66 9.88
CA ARG A 304 4.18 15.80 9.25
C ARG A 304 3.27 16.50 10.24
N LEU A 305 3.48 17.79 10.42
CA LEU A 305 2.60 18.63 11.22
C LEU A 305 1.80 19.55 10.31
N HIS A 306 0.47 19.53 10.47
CA HIS A 306 -0.47 20.31 9.69
C HIS A 306 -0.89 21.56 10.47
N PHE A 307 -0.82 22.71 9.82
CA PHE A 307 -1.14 24.01 10.37
C PHE A 307 -2.10 24.77 9.46
N CYS A 308 -3.06 25.47 10.06
CA CYS A 308 -3.95 26.39 9.37
C CYS A 308 -4.45 27.39 10.41
N ASP A 309 -4.13 28.67 10.21
CA ASP A 309 -4.56 29.71 11.15
C ASP A 309 -6.07 29.99 11.00
N ILE A 310 -6.83 29.31 11.84
CA ILE A 310 -8.28 29.41 11.93
C ILE A 310 -8.75 30.11 13.23
N ALA A 311 -7.81 30.61 14.03
CA ALA A 311 -8.07 31.11 15.37
C ALA A 311 -7.70 32.59 15.56
N SER A 312 -6.75 33.11 14.81
CA SER A 312 -6.37 34.52 14.87
C SER A 312 -7.44 35.44 14.30
N ILE A 313 -7.63 36.60 14.93
CA ILE A 313 -8.54 37.64 14.44
C ILE A 313 -7.96 38.43 13.25
N SER A 314 -6.64 38.44 13.10
CA SER A 314 -5.93 39.09 11.99
C SER A 314 -4.57 38.42 11.74
N LEU A 315 -4.00 38.68 10.57
CA LEU A 315 -2.65 38.27 10.21
C LEU A 315 -1.62 38.87 11.17
N GLY A 316 -0.48 38.18 11.33
CA GLY A 316 0.64 38.64 12.15
C GLY A 316 0.41 38.60 13.66
N LEU A 317 -0.61 37.86 14.14
CA LEU A 317 -0.90 37.70 15.58
C LEU A 317 -0.49 36.34 16.15
N LEU A 318 0.08 35.45 15.33
CA LEU A 318 0.40 34.10 15.72
C LEU A 318 1.85 33.78 15.38
N TYR A 319 2.68 33.72 16.42
CA TYR A 319 4.07 33.29 16.36
C TYR A 319 4.29 32.20 17.40
N PHE A 320 4.78 31.05 16.99
CA PHE A 320 5.01 29.93 17.92
C PHE A 320 6.19 29.09 17.47
N ASN A 321 6.71 28.30 18.41
CA ASN A 321 7.77 27.33 18.17
C ASN A 321 7.17 25.93 18.03
N VAL A 322 7.81 25.12 17.19
CA VAL A 322 7.52 23.70 17.01
C VAL A 322 8.69 22.91 17.56
N TYR A 323 8.39 21.89 18.36
CA TYR A 323 9.36 21.00 18.96
C TYR A 323 9.08 19.55 18.59
N VAL A 324 10.14 18.79 18.36
CA VAL A 324 10.09 17.34 18.12
C VAL A 324 11.09 16.67 19.05
N ASN A 325 10.64 15.71 19.85
CA ASN A 325 11.42 15.09 20.92
C ASN A 325 12.11 16.13 21.79
N GLU A 326 11.35 17.15 22.22
CA GLU A 326 11.81 18.29 23.04
C GLU A 326 12.82 19.24 22.37
N ASN A 327 13.29 18.92 21.17
CA ASN A 327 14.22 19.75 20.41
C ASN A 327 13.48 20.78 19.58
N LEU A 328 14.02 21.99 19.48
CA LEU A 328 13.45 23.06 18.66
C LEU A 328 13.59 22.73 17.17
N ALA A 329 12.48 22.33 16.55
CA ALA A 329 12.43 21.91 15.15
C ALA A 329 12.10 23.05 14.20
N TYR A 330 11.20 23.97 14.60
CA TYR A 330 10.87 25.16 13.83
C TYR A 330 10.71 26.36 14.77
N LYS A 331 11.53 27.38 14.56
CA LYS A 331 11.53 28.59 15.39
C LYS A 331 10.67 29.70 14.80
N ASP A 332 9.94 30.41 15.65
CA ASP A 332 9.19 31.62 15.33
C ASP A 332 8.27 31.46 14.09
N LEU A 333 7.58 30.33 13.97
CA LEU A 333 6.70 30.04 12.85
C LEU A 333 5.59 31.08 12.76
N ASP A 334 5.56 31.80 11.65
CA ASP A 334 4.55 32.78 11.27
C ASP A 334 3.69 32.20 10.13
N LEU A 335 2.49 31.73 10.47
CA LEU A 335 1.56 31.18 9.48
C LEU A 335 1.11 32.22 8.48
N SER A 336 1.06 33.51 8.84
CA SER A 336 0.69 34.56 7.90
C SER A 336 1.74 34.70 6.79
N PHE A 337 3.01 34.58 7.15
CA PHE A 337 4.10 34.65 6.18
C PHE A 337 4.15 33.42 5.26
N VAL A 338 4.18 32.21 5.82
CA VAL A 338 4.37 30.98 5.03
C VAL A 338 3.17 30.61 4.16
N THR A 339 2.01 31.22 4.39
CA THR A 339 0.79 30.98 3.61
C THR A 339 0.41 32.13 2.67
N GLY A 340 1.32 33.07 2.42
CA GLY A 340 1.08 34.17 1.46
C GLY A 340 0.09 35.21 1.95
N TYR A 341 0.10 35.52 3.25
CA TYR A 341 -0.75 36.53 3.90
C TYR A 341 -2.25 36.24 3.82
N ALA A 342 -2.64 34.98 4.04
CA ALA A 342 -4.03 34.54 4.05
C ALA A 342 -4.37 33.72 5.30
N LEU A 343 -5.37 34.18 6.08
CA LEU A 343 -5.96 33.35 7.15
C LEU A 343 -6.75 32.18 6.55
N ALA A 344 -6.90 31.12 7.37
CA ALA A 344 -7.51 29.85 6.99
C ALA A 344 -6.83 29.21 5.75
N SER A 345 -5.53 29.48 5.56
CA SER A 345 -4.72 28.87 4.51
C SER A 345 -3.85 27.76 5.11
N PRO A 346 -3.92 26.53 4.56
CA PRO A 346 -3.13 25.40 5.01
C PRO A 346 -1.62 25.50 4.75
N PHE A 347 -0.85 25.00 5.70
CA PHE A 347 0.59 24.75 5.64
C PHE A 347 0.90 23.39 6.29
N TYR A 348 1.99 22.74 5.89
CA TYR A 348 2.53 21.60 6.62
C TYR A 348 4.05 21.69 6.68
N ALA A 349 4.63 21.08 7.71
CA ALA A 349 6.07 20.94 7.86
C ALA A 349 6.44 19.49 8.12
N ASP A 350 7.46 19.01 7.40
CA ASP A 350 7.95 17.64 7.46
C ASP A 350 9.29 17.59 8.20
N PHE A 351 9.34 16.76 9.23
CA PHE A 351 10.51 16.52 10.06
C PHE A 351 10.90 15.05 10.01
N VAL A 352 12.20 14.75 9.96
CA VAL A 352 12.73 13.40 10.11
C VAL A 352 13.45 13.31 11.44
N VAL A 353 13.17 12.25 12.20
CA VAL A 353 13.87 11.94 13.45
C VAL A 353 14.29 10.49 13.51
N ASP A 354 15.34 10.21 14.28
CA ASP A 354 15.61 8.86 14.75
C ASP A 354 14.58 8.48 15.82
N GLY A 355 14.07 7.26 15.76
CA GLY A 355 13.29 6.68 16.84
C GLY A 355 14.11 6.65 18.11
N ASP A 356 13.54 7.16 19.19
CA ASP A 356 14.18 7.14 20.50
C ASP A 356 13.99 5.77 21.16
N HIS A 357 14.97 5.39 21.99
CA HIS A 357 14.96 4.16 22.79
C HIS A 357 13.84 4.16 23.84
N SER A 358 13.24 5.32 24.14
CA SER A 358 12.05 5.44 24.98
C SER A 358 10.81 4.77 24.37
N GLY A 359 10.79 4.52 23.05
CA GLY A 359 9.63 3.98 22.35
C GLY A 359 8.49 4.99 22.23
N VAL A 360 8.75 6.27 22.50
CA VAL A 360 7.77 7.36 22.40
C VAL A 360 8.36 8.50 21.60
N LEU A 361 7.59 9.01 20.64
CA LEU A 361 7.89 10.20 19.88
C LEU A 361 6.98 11.32 20.38
N SER A 362 7.55 12.46 20.74
CA SER A 362 6.77 13.62 21.19
C SER A 362 6.83 14.76 20.18
N VAL A 363 5.69 15.40 19.95
CA VAL A 363 5.59 16.64 19.17
C VAL A 363 4.96 17.70 20.04
N SER A 364 5.48 18.93 19.99
CA SER A 364 4.92 20.02 20.78
C SER A 364 4.87 21.32 20.01
N VAL A 365 3.90 22.16 20.38
CA VAL A 365 3.85 23.57 19.96
C VAL A 365 3.73 24.46 21.19
N GLY A 366 4.41 25.60 21.18
CA GLY A 366 4.37 26.53 22.31
C GLY A 366 4.79 27.94 21.91
N PRO A 367 4.56 28.93 22.78
CA PRO A 367 4.84 30.33 22.47
C PRO A 367 6.30 30.55 22.08
N SER A 368 6.49 31.49 21.16
CA SER A 368 7.81 32.05 20.85
C SER A 368 8.04 33.36 21.61
N ASN A 369 9.27 33.89 21.52
CA ASN A 369 9.60 35.21 22.05
C ASN A 369 8.94 36.36 21.26
N LYS A 370 8.29 36.07 20.13
CA LYS A 370 7.49 37.01 19.33
C LYS A 370 5.99 36.86 19.55
N SER A 371 5.56 35.97 20.45
CA SER A 371 4.15 35.85 20.81
C SER A 371 3.64 37.16 21.40
N ILE A 372 2.36 37.43 21.20
CA ILE A 372 1.73 38.70 21.56
C ILE A 372 0.71 38.43 22.65
N GLU A 373 0.71 39.24 23.71
CA GLU A 373 -0.30 39.15 24.76
C GLU A 373 -1.73 39.24 24.17
N TYR A 374 -2.67 38.50 24.77
CA TYR A 374 -4.06 38.38 24.32
C TYR A 374 -4.28 37.73 22.95
N ALA A 375 -3.22 37.24 22.29
CA ALA A 375 -3.32 36.49 21.04
C ALA A 375 -3.30 34.97 21.27
N ILE A 376 -3.20 34.21 20.18
CA ILE A 376 -3.01 32.76 20.21
C ILE A 376 -1.51 32.48 20.21
N ASP A 377 -1.07 31.64 21.15
CA ASP A 377 0.36 31.40 21.40
C ASP A 377 0.86 30.09 20.76
N GLY A 378 -0.02 29.35 20.10
CA GLY A 378 0.32 28.10 19.40
C GLY A 378 -0.92 27.42 18.84
N ILE A 379 -0.75 26.72 17.72
CA ILE A 379 -1.83 26.01 17.04
C ILE A 379 -1.29 24.71 16.41
N LEU A 380 -2.13 23.67 16.37
CA LEU A 380 -1.89 22.47 15.58
C LEU A 380 -3.23 21.89 15.09
N ASN A 381 -3.29 21.55 13.80
CA ASN A 381 -4.51 21.07 13.13
C ASN A 381 -4.48 19.56 12.85
N GLY A 382 -3.29 18.99 12.64
CA GLY A 382 -3.15 17.57 12.34
C GLY A 382 -1.72 17.06 12.50
N VAL A 383 -1.59 15.75 12.70
CA VAL A 383 -0.30 15.06 12.79
C VAL A 383 -0.35 13.79 11.95
N GLU A 384 0.65 13.57 11.11
CA GLU A 384 0.92 12.26 10.51
C GLU A 384 2.31 11.80 10.94
N ILE A 385 2.43 10.52 11.29
CA ILE A 385 3.72 9.88 11.58
C ILE A 385 3.84 8.65 10.70
N MET A 386 4.92 8.63 9.92
CA MET A 386 5.24 7.54 9.03
C MET A 386 6.61 6.94 9.39
N LYS A 387 6.63 5.64 9.62
CA LYS A 387 7.86 4.88 9.86
C LYS A 387 8.59 4.66 8.54
N MET A 388 9.87 4.99 8.50
CA MET A 388 10.71 4.84 7.31
C MET A 388 11.36 3.46 7.26
N ASN A 389 11.57 2.92 6.07
CA ASN A 389 12.29 1.65 5.94
C ASN A 389 13.74 1.75 6.43
N LYS A 390 14.23 0.66 7.02
CA LYS A 390 15.67 0.44 7.28
C LYS A 390 16.40 0.16 5.97
N SER A 391 17.71 -0.04 6.09
CA SER A 391 18.53 -0.59 5.01
C SER A 391 17.89 -1.88 4.45
N MET A 392 18.13 -2.15 3.16
CA MET A 392 17.58 -3.32 2.46
C MET A 392 16.03 -3.36 2.37
N GLY A 393 15.34 -2.22 2.54
CA GLY A 393 13.90 -2.11 2.30
C GLY A 393 13.00 -2.74 3.38
N ILE A 394 13.50 -2.86 4.61
CA ILE A 394 12.77 -3.49 5.72
C ILE A 394 11.90 -2.45 6.43
N LEU A 395 10.57 -2.64 6.40
CA LEU A 395 9.62 -1.85 7.18
C LEU A 395 9.16 -2.57 8.44
N ASP A 396 9.22 -3.90 8.47
CA ASP A 396 8.79 -4.70 9.60
C ASP A 396 9.74 -5.87 9.90
N GLY A 397 10.00 -6.10 11.19
CA GLY A 397 10.98 -7.08 11.68
C GLY A 397 12.43 -6.80 11.27
N GLU A 398 13.21 -7.87 11.08
CA GLU A 398 14.65 -7.83 10.76
C GLU A 398 15.00 -8.63 9.49
N LEU A 399 14.01 -9.25 8.86
CA LEU A 399 14.23 -10.12 7.70
C LEU A 399 14.15 -9.31 6.41
N CYS A 400 15.20 -9.36 5.60
CA CYS A 400 15.18 -8.79 4.25
C CYS A 400 14.60 -9.78 3.22
N GLU A 401 14.20 -9.25 2.07
CA GLU A 401 13.63 -10.01 0.95
C GLU A 401 14.47 -11.26 0.60
N GLY A 402 15.79 -11.09 0.48
CA GLY A 402 16.68 -12.17 0.06
C GLY A 402 16.68 -13.38 1.01
N VAL A 403 16.44 -13.15 2.30
CA VAL A 403 16.31 -14.22 3.30
C VAL A 403 14.95 -14.91 3.19
N ILE A 404 13.87 -14.13 3.03
CA ILE A 404 12.51 -14.65 2.87
C ILE A 404 12.41 -15.53 1.62
N LEU A 405 12.96 -15.08 0.48
CA LEU A 405 12.96 -15.83 -0.77
C LEU A 405 13.72 -17.17 -0.69
N LYS A 406 14.80 -17.23 0.10
CA LYS A 406 15.57 -18.46 0.32
C LYS A 406 14.90 -19.43 1.30
N SER A 407 14.01 -18.92 2.16
CA SER A 407 13.37 -19.73 3.19
C SER A 407 12.49 -20.81 2.57
N TRP A 408 11.79 -20.53 1.47
CA TRP A 408 10.92 -21.50 0.80
C TRP A 408 11.70 -22.49 -0.07
N PRO A 409 11.46 -23.81 0.06
CA PRO A 409 12.07 -24.80 -0.82
C PRO A 409 11.57 -24.54 -2.24
N ARG A 410 12.44 -24.06 -3.13
CA ARG A 410 12.17 -24.13 -4.57
C ARG A 410 12.02 -25.60 -4.89
N THR A 411 10.82 -26.04 -5.23
CA THR A 411 10.63 -27.33 -5.88
C THR A 411 11.55 -27.30 -7.09
N ASN A 412 12.63 -28.09 -7.04
CA ASN A 412 13.59 -28.20 -8.13
C ASN A 412 12.90 -29.00 -9.25
N ILE A 413 12.00 -28.35 -9.98
CA ILE A 413 11.36 -28.91 -11.18
C ILE A 413 12.45 -29.28 -12.20
N SER A 414 13.60 -28.59 -12.16
CA SER A 414 14.82 -28.93 -12.91
C SER A 414 15.33 -30.36 -12.66
N LEU A 415 15.29 -30.85 -11.41
CA LEU A 415 15.70 -32.23 -11.10
C LEU A 415 14.72 -33.26 -11.68
N TRP A 416 13.42 -32.94 -11.72
CA TRP A 416 12.42 -33.78 -12.35
C TRP A 416 12.57 -33.83 -13.88
N PHE A 417 12.85 -32.69 -14.52
CA PHE A 417 13.14 -32.65 -15.96
C PHE A 417 14.45 -33.37 -16.30
N ALA A 418 15.50 -33.21 -15.50
CA ALA A 418 16.76 -33.92 -15.67
C ALA A 418 16.59 -35.45 -15.47
N PHE A 419 15.80 -35.86 -14.47
CA PHE A 419 15.48 -37.27 -14.22
C PHE A 419 14.64 -37.87 -15.36
N LEU A 420 13.61 -37.15 -15.83
CA LEU A 420 12.78 -37.58 -16.96
C LEU A 420 13.59 -37.70 -18.25
N ALA A 421 14.49 -36.73 -18.51
CA ALA A 421 15.41 -36.79 -19.64
C ALA A 421 16.37 -38.00 -19.55
N ALA A 422 16.93 -38.26 -18.38
CA ALA A 422 17.80 -39.43 -18.16
C ALA A 422 17.06 -40.75 -18.39
N VAL A 423 15.81 -40.88 -17.92
CA VAL A 423 14.97 -42.07 -18.18
C VAL A 423 14.70 -42.24 -19.67
N CYS A 424 14.38 -41.17 -20.40
CA CYS A 424 14.20 -41.22 -21.86
C CYS A 424 15.46 -41.66 -22.61
N VAL A 425 16.65 -41.22 -22.17
CA VAL A 425 17.93 -41.65 -22.76
C VAL A 425 18.20 -43.14 -22.48
N LEU A 426 17.93 -43.63 -21.26
CA LEU A 426 18.11 -45.05 -20.93
C LEU A 426 17.16 -45.95 -21.71
N LEU A 427 15.91 -45.51 -21.93
CA LEU A 427 14.94 -46.24 -22.76
C LEU A 427 15.35 -46.26 -24.24
N SER A 428 15.88 -45.16 -24.78
CA SER A 428 16.34 -45.15 -26.17
C SER A 428 17.57 -46.04 -26.38
N LEU A 429 18.51 -46.05 -25.42
CA LEU A 429 19.67 -46.94 -25.42
C LEU A 429 19.27 -48.41 -25.29
N SER A 430 18.30 -48.76 -24.44
CA SER A 430 17.84 -50.15 -24.31
C SER A 430 17.16 -50.66 -25.58
N VAL A 431 16.37 -49.82 -26.26
CA VAL A 431 15.79 -50.12 -27.57
C VAL A 431 16.87 -50.28 -28.63
N PHE A 432 17.91 -49.43 -28.61
CA PHE A 432 19.02 -49.53 -29.56
C PHE A 432 19.83 -50.82 -29.36
N VAL A 433 20.15 -51.19 -28.11
CA VAL A 433 20.89 -52.42 -27.78
C VAL A 433 20.07 -53.67 -28.13
N THR A 434 18.76 -53.69 -27.83
CA THR A 434 17.90 -54.82 -28.19
C THR A 434 17.73 -54.96 -29.71
N ARG A 435 17.64 -53.85 -30.46
CA ARG A 435 17.67 -53.86 -31.93
C ARG A 435 19.02 -54.35 -32.48
N LYS A 436 20.14 -53.91 -31.91
CA LYS A 436 21.48 -54.36 -32.30
C LYS A 436 21.68 -55.86 -32.04
N LYS A 437 21.32 -56.37 -30.86
CA LYS A 437 21.36 -57.81 -30.53
C LYS A 437 20.46 -58.65 -31.45
N ARG A 438 19.28 -58.14 -31.83
CA ARG A 438 18.38 -58.81 -32.78
C ARG A 438 18.94 -58.83 -34.21
N ASN A 439 19.76 -57.85 -34.59
CA ASN A 439 20.48 -57.85 -35.86
C ASN A 439 21.74 -58.74 -35.83
N GLU A 440 22.46 -58.81 -34.71
CA GLU A 440 23.62 -59.70 -34.56
C GLU A 440 23.21 -61.19 -34.48
N GLY A 441 22.04 -61.50 -33.92
CA GLY A 441 21.47 -62.85 -33.90
C GLY A 441 21.01 -63.40 -35.26
N LYS A 442 21.05 -62.60 -36.33
CA LYS A 442 20.75 -63.04 -37.70
C LYS A 442 21.97 -63.46 -38.51
N ASN A 443 23.19 -63.31 -37.99
CA ASN A 443 24.44 -63.59 -38.73
C ASN A 443 25.18 -64.87 -38.32
N SER A 444 24.59 -65.77 -37.52
CA SER A 444 25.17 -67.10 -37.26
C SER A 444 24.38 -68.19 -38.00
N VAL A 445 24.66 -68.38 -39.28
CA VAL A 445 24.26 -69.58 -40.02
C VAL A 445 25.32 -70.65 -39.77
N ALA A 446 24.97 -71.67 -38.99
CA ALA A 446 25.78 -72.87 -38.79
C ALA A 446 25.46 -73.92 -39.87
N TRP A 447 26.53 -74.51 -40.41
CA TRP A 447 26.61 -75.58 -41.40
C TRP A 447 25.68 -76.79 -41.17
N SER A 448 25.18 -77.38 -42.26
CA SER A 448 24.92 -78.83 -42.35
C SER A 448 25.28 -79.37 -43.75
N LYS A 449 25.76 -80.63 -43.79
CA LYS A 449 26.33 -81.36 -44.93
C LYS A 449 25.27 -82.19 -45.69
N LEU A 450 25.31 -82.13 -47.03
CA LEU A 450 25.19 -83.17 -48.11
C LEU A 450 24.12 -84.29 -48.01
N PRO A 451 23.51 -84.74 -49.13
CA PRO A 451 24.25 -85.38 -50.24
C PRO A 451 23.79 -85.10 -51.69
N MET A 452 24.69 -85.46 -52.61
CA MET A 452 24.48 -85.60 -54.04
C MET A 452 23.43 -86.68 -54.35
N ASP A 453 22.62 -86.45 -55.38
CA ASP A 453 22.38 -87.51 -56.35
C ASP A 453 22.17 -86.93 -57.76
N VAL A 454 22.75 -87.63 -58.73
CA VAL A 454 22.71 -87.32 -60.16
C VAL A 454 21.81 -88.36 -60.82
N SER A 455 20.82 -87.93 -61.60
CA SER A 455 20.32 -88.75 -62.70
C SER A 455 19.82 -87.90 -63.87
N GLU A 456 20.30 -88.32 -65.03
CA GLU A 456 20.07 -87.83 -66.39
C GLU A 456 18.64 -88.10 -66.91
N VAL A 457 18.13 -87.15 -67.74
CA VAL A 457 17.52 -87.35 -69.09
C VAL A 457 16.19 -88.15 -69.14
N ASN A 458 15.05 -87.71 -69.70
CA ASN A 458 14.83 -87.07 -71.01
C ASN A 458 13.38 -86.53 -71.22
N SER A 459 13.30 -85.56 -72.14
CA SER A 459 12.27 -85.23 -73.15
C SER A 459 10.76 -85.08 -72.86
N SER A 460 10.27 -83.88 -73.23
CA SER A 460 9.17 -83.59 -74.19
C SER A 460 7.91 -82.88 -73.68
N HIS A 461 7.65 -81.72 -74.34
CA HIS A 461 6.38 -81.03 -74.69
C HIS A 461 5.35 -80.72 -73.58
N GLY A 462 4.70 -79.56 -73.50
CA GLY A 462 4.63 -78.36 -74.33
C GLY A 462 3.49 -77.45 -73.81
N ASN A 463 3.53 -76.15 -74.18
CA ASN A 463 2.47 -75.12 -74.09
C ASN A 463 1.95 -74.72 -72.69
N GLN A 464 1.65 -73.46 -72.34
CA GLN A 464 1.45 -72.15 -73.00
C GLN A 464 1.65 -71.06 -71.91
N GLN A 465 2.32 -69.94 -72.17
CA GLN A 465 1.76 -68.56 -72.26
C GLN A 465 0.60 -68.25 -71.26
N MET A 466 0.54 -67.15 -70.50
CA MET A 466 1.08 -65.79 -70.70
C MET A 466 0.85 -64.93 -69.42
N SER A 467 1.73 -63.94 -69.18
CA SER A 467 1.53 -62.56 -68.65
C SER A 467 0.19 -62.23 -67.97
N GLY A 468 0.09 -61.54 -66.82
CA GLY A 468 0.93 -60.48 -66.26
C GLY A 468 0.08 -59.23 -66.02
N LYS A 469 0.26 -58.62 -64.83
CA LYS A 469 -0.09 -57.24 -64.43
C LYS A 469 -1.56 -56.78 -64.50
N LEU A 470 -2.09 -56.40 -63.33
CA LEU A 470 -2.07 -54.98 -62.91
C LEU A 470 -1.99 -54.88 -61.38
#